data_AF-A0A7V3AMY1-F1
#
_entry.id   AF-A0A7V3AMY1-F1
#
_cell.length_a   1.000
_cell.length_b   1.000
_cell.length_c   1.000
_cell.angle_alpha   90.00
_cell.angle_beta   90.00
_cell.angle_gamma   90.00
#
_symmetry.space_group_name_H-M   'P 1'
#
loop_
_entity.id
_entity.type
_entity.pdbx_description
1 polymer ?
#
loop_
_entity_poly.entity_id
_entity_poly.type
_entity_poly.pdbx_seq_one_letter_code
_entity_poly.pdbx_strand_id
1 'polypeptide(L)' 'MQVLHEIAPFASQRRFYLGGGTALAIFLRHRRSIDLDWFTQERLPDPMVFAQSLRDAGIPFSTG' A
#
# COMPACT_ATOMS: atom_id res chain seq x y z
N MET A 1 -10.53 -6.08 1.01
CA MET A 1 -9.70 -7.18 0.46
C MET A 1 -9.31 -6.94 -0.99
N GLN A 2 -10.22 -6.56 -1.90
CA GLN A 2 -9.87 -6.33 -3.31
C GLN A 2 -8.68 -5.36 -3.50
N VAL A 3 -8.71 -4.19 -2.86
CA VAL A 3 -7.59 -3.21 -2.91
C VAL A 3 -6.25 -3.80 -2.45
N LEU A 4 -6.24 -4.68 -1.43
CA LEU A 4 -5.01 -5.33 -0.98
C LEU A 4 -4.44 -6.24 -2.07
N HIS A 5 -5.28 -6.99 -2.79
CA HIS A 5 -4.81 -7.82 -3.90
C HIS A 5 -4.31 -7.00 -5.09
N GLU A 6 -4.92 -5.85 -5.36
CA GLU A 6 -4.51 -4.95 -6.43
C GLU A 6 -3.13 -4.32 -6.13
N ILE A 7 -2.89 -3.87 -4.90
CA ILE A 7 -1.64 -3.18 -4.54
C ILE A 7 -0.51 -4.11 -4.06
N ALA A 8 -0.83 -5.32 -3.57
CA ALA A 8 0.15 -6.23 -3.00
C ALA A 8 1.34 -6.55 -3.93
N PRO A 9 1.15 -6.85 -5.24
CA PRO A 9 2.29 -7.12 -6.13
C PRO A 9 3.27 -5.95 -6.19
N PHE A 10 2.76 -4.72 -6.33
CA PHE A 10 3.57 -3.51 -6.36
C PHE A 10 4.29 -3.26 -5.03
N ALA A 11 3.57 -3.41 -3.92
CA ALA A 11 4.09 -3.21 -2.57
C ALA A 11 5.20 -4.22 -2.24
N SER A 12 4.96 -5.52 -2.51
CA SER A 12 5.93 -6.59 -2.25
C SER A 12 7.21 -6.44 -3.08
N GLN A 13 7.09 -6.12 -4.37
CA GLN A 13 8.26 -5.88 -5.24
C GLN A 13 9.14 -4.72 -4.75
N ARG A 14 8.54 -3.72 -4.10
CA ARG A 14 9.22 -2.54 -3.55
C ARG A 14 9.50 -2.64 -2.04
N ARG A 15 9.40 -3.84 -1.48
CA ARG A 15 9.72 -4.16 -0.08
C ARG A 15 8.90 -3.35 0.94
N PHE A 16 7.69 -2.95 0.55
CA PHE A 16 6.72 -2.41 1.50
C PHE A 16 6.11 -3.54 2.33
N TYR A 17 5.76 -3.21 3.57
CA TYR A 17 4.94 -4.04 4.44
C TYR A 17 3.77 -3.24 4.98
N LEU A 18 2.64 -3.92 5.16
CA LEU A 18 1.45 -3.33 5.76
C LEU A 18 1.66 -3.24 7.27
N GLY A 19 1.48 -2.04 7.82
CA GLY A 19 1.56 -1.77 9.25
C GLY A 19 0.25 -1.19 9.80
N GLY A 20 0.36 -0.58 10.97
CA GLY A 20 -0.73 0.16 11.59
C GLY A 20 -1.93 -0.69 12.03
N GLY A 21 -3.06 -0.01 12.22
CA GLY A 21 -4.28 -0.62 12.77
C GLY A 21 -4.87 -1.69 11.86
N THR A 22 -4.72 -1.56 10.55
CA THR A 22 -5.26 -2.52 9.58
C THR A 22 -4.45 -3.80 9.50
N ALA A 23 -3.11 -3.74 9.62
CA ALA A 23 -2.30 -4.94 9.74
C ALA A 23 -2.70 -5.77 10.96
N LEU A 24 -2.88 -5.12 12.13
CA LEU A 24 -3.37 -5.78 13.34
C LEU A 24 -4.79 -6.32 13.19
N ALA A 25 -5.68 -5.58 12.54
CA ALA A 25 -7.05 -6.01 12.30
C ALA A 25 -7.12 -7.28 11.42
N ILE A 26 -6.27 -7.40 10.41
CA ILE A 26 -6.15 -8.60 9.57
C ILE A 26 -5.54 -9.76 10.38
N PHE A 27 -4.44 -9.50 11.09
CA PHE A 27 -3.72 -10.51 11.85
C PHE A 27 -4.57 -11.13 12.97
N LEU A 28 -5.24 -10.29 13.77
CA LEU A 28 -6.08 -10.70 14.90
C LEU A 28 -7.51 -11.05 14.48
N ARG A 29 -7.93 -10.70 13.27
CA ARG A 29 -9.32 -10.82 12.77
C ARG A 29 -10.37 -10.19 13.70
N HIS A 30 -9.98 -9.16 14.46
CA HIS A 30 -10.77 -8.67 15.60
C HIS A 30 -11.79 -7.56 15.27
N ARG A 31 -11.65 -6.90 14.11
CA ARG A 31 -12.51 -5.78 13.68
C ARG A 31 -12.32 -5.48 12.20
N ARG A 32 -13.24 -4.73 11.60
CA ARG A 32 -13.06 -4.17 10.25
C ARG A 32 -12.20 -2.90 10.32
N SER A 33 -11.23 -2.79 9.42
CA SER A 33 -10.38 -1.60 9.24
C SER A 33 -10.21 -1.38 7.74
N ILE A 34 -10.22 -0.12 7.28
CA ILE A 34 -10.25 0.20 5.84
C ILE A 34 -9.05 1.03 5.37
N ASP A 35 -8.37 1.74 6.27
CA ASP A 35 -7.20 2.56 5.95
C ASP A 35 -5.95 1.69 5.81
N LEU A 36 -5.05 1.97 4.88
CA LEU A 36 -3.84 1.16 4.67
C LEU A 36 -2.58 1.99 4.96
N ASP A 37 -1.83 1.59 5.98
CA ASP A 37 -0.54 2.17 6.30
C ASP A 37 0.58 1.29 5.73
N TRP A 38 1.30 1.79 4.72
CA TRP A 38 2.42 1.09 4.11
C TRP A 38 3.74 1.68 4.58
N PHE A 39 4.66 0.81 5.01
CA PHE A 39 5.99 1.18 5.46
C PHE A 39 7.04 0.46 4.62
N THR A 40 8.20 1.07 4.44
CA THR A 40 9.36 0.45 3.80
C THR A 40 10.63 0.96 4.44
N GLN A 41 11.69 0.14 4.43
CA GLN A 41 13.04 0.58 4.80
C GLN A 41 13.77 1.21 3.61
N GLU A 42 13.24 1.03 2.39
CA GLU A 42 13.80 1.62 1.18
C GLU A 42 13.55 3.13 1.14
N ARG A 43 14.51 3.87 0.58
CA ARG A 43 14.33 5.31 0.38
C ARG A 43 13.24 5.54 -0.67
N LEU A 44 12.21 6.31 -0.29
CA LEU A 44 11.20 6.74 -1.25
C LEU A 44 11.80 7.74 -2.24
N PRO A 45 11.49 7.62 -3.55
CA PRO A 45 11.84 8.64 -4.52
C PRO A 45 11.00 9.90 -4.27
N ASP A 46 11.26 10.94 -5.08
CA ASP A 46 10.41 12.12 -5.12
C ASP A 46 8.92 11.72 -5.24
N PRO A 47 7.99 12.37 -4.52
CA PRO A 47 6.57 12.01 -4.52
C PRO A 47 5.94 11.96 -5.91
N MET A 48 6.35 12.84 -6.83
CA MET A 48 5.80 12.84 -8.20
C MET A 48 6.31 11.65 -9.01
N VAL A 49 7.58 11.28 -8.84
CA VAL A 49 8.15 10.07 -9.43
C VAL A 49 7.47 8.83 -8.87
N PHE A 50 7.22 8.80 -7.55
CA PHE A 50 6.50 7.70 -6.91
C PHE A 50 5.08 7.56 -7.44
N ALA A 51 4.33 8.67 -7.51
CA ALA A 51 2.98 8.72 -8.05
C ALA A 51 2.94 8.27 -9.52
N GLN A 52 3.94 8.64 -10.32
CA GLN A 52 4.04 8.14 -11.70
C GLN A 52 4.28 6.63 -11.74
N SER A 53 5.13 6.09 -10.85
CA SER A 53 5.37 4.65 -10.79
C SER A 53 4.13 3.82 -10.43
N LEU A 54 3.20 4.40 -9.66
CA LEU A 54 1.89 3.79 -9.39
C LEU A 54 1.01 3.77 -10.65
N ARG A 55 1.00 4.86 -11.42
CA ARG A 55 0.28 4.93 -12.70
C ARG A 55 0.83 3.93 -13.72
N ASP A 56 2.15 3.84 -13.84
CA ASP A 56 2.83 2.92 -14.76
C ASP A 56 2.56 1.45 -14.40
N ALA A 57 2.35 1.16 -13.11
CA ALA A 57 1.94 -0.15 -12.62
C ALA A 57 0.44 -0.44 -12.79
N GLY A 58 -0.32 0.50 -13.36
CA GLY A 58 -1.77 0.37 -13.57
C GLY A 58 -2.59 0.45 -12.29
N ILE A 59 -2.04 1.00 -11.20
CA ILE A 59 -2.76 1.12 -9.92
C ILE A 59 -3.69 2.34 -9.99
N PRO A 60 -5.02 2.15 -9.85
CA PRO A 60 -5.96 3.25 -9.90
C PRO A 60 -5.88 4.08 -8.61
N PHE A 61 -5.63 5.38 -8.74
CA PHE A 61 -5.79 6.35 -7.67
C PHE A 61 -6.21 7.72 -8.22
N SER A 62 -6.76 8.55 -7.35
CA SER A 62 -7.10 9.94 -7.65
C SER A 62 -6.35 10.88 -6.71
N THR A 63 -6.00 12.06 -7.21
CA THR A 63 -5.48 13.16 -6.39
C THR A 63 -6.60 14.19 -6.26
N GLY A 64 -6.91 14.58 -5.03
CA GLY A 64 -7.84 15.69 -4.74
C GLY A 64 -7.22 17.05 -5.06
#